data_AF-A0A7S3W562-F1
#
_entry.id   AF-A0A7S3W562-F1
#
_cell.length_a   1.000
_cell.length_b   1.000
_cell.length_c   1.000
_cell.angle_alpha   90.00
_cell.angle_beta   90.00
_cell.angle_gamma   90.00
#
_symmetry.space_group_name_H-M   'P 1'
#
loop_
_entity.id
_entity.type
_entity.pdbx_description
1 polymer ?
#
loop_
_entity_poly.entity_id
_entity_poly.type
_entity_poly.pdbx_seq_one_letter_code
_entity_poly.pdbx_strand_id
1 'polypeptide(L)'
;GKPIEPPTATRAEDAVVPGWIPTGPVGFPAHHLSPPDESKLVRMGAEMKRKFSDKVSASTLSLRQSRLEEMRDAKAVEFLRGNELFDKGDQLSALAEYEIAIRVPELRPYVQLNRGNAFKALLRPAEAAACYQLCLDENPPRTPQQRLVHSLALLNLGTVREDEGKLQQAMQLYNAALALNPRCHLATKNRGHMHIRNAEQLKAAGVSKSVPPQHEMAFNM
;
A
#
# COMPACT_ATOMS: atom_id res chain seq x y z
N GLY A 1 -16.63 -50.80 -2.81
CA GLY A 1 -15.57 -50.63 -3.82
C GLY A 1 -14.31 -51.26 -3.28
N LYS A 2 -13.75 -52.24 -4.00
CA LYS A 2 -12.51 -52.93 -3.60
C LYS A 2 -11.31 -51.98 -3.81
N PRO A 3 -10.27 -52.03 -2.96
CA PRO A 3 -9.07 -51.23 -3.15
C PRO A 3 -8.24 -51.75 -4.33
N ILE A 4 -7.74 -50.82 -5.15
CA ILE A 4 -6.89 -51.06 -6.32
C ILE A 4 -5.45 -51.14 -5.84
N GLU A 5 -4.81 -52.30 -5.96
CA GLU A 5 -3.37 -52.47 -5.73
C GLU A 5 -2.58 -52.00 -6.98
N PRO A 6 -1.43 -51.33 -6.81
CA PRO A 6 -0.58 -50.93 -7.92
C PRO A 6 0.18 -52.12 -8.52
N PRO A 7 0.45 -52.13 -9.84
CA PRO A 7 1.07 -53.26 -10.53
C PRO A 7 2.53 -53.46 -10.09
N THR A 8 2.82 -54.68 -9.64
CA THR A 8 4.15 -55.18 -9.32
C THR A 8 5.04 -55.22 -10.57
N ALA A 9 6.23 -54.62 -10.46
CA ALA A 9 7.27 -54.65 -11.47
C ALA A 9 7.70 -56.09 -11.78
N THR A 10 7.39 -56.58 -12.98
CA THR A 10 7.91 -57.83 -13.49
C THR A 10 9.35 -57.63 -13.97
N ARG A 11 10.27 -58.26 -13.24
CA ARG A 11 11.68 -58.41 -13.53
C ARG A 11 11.85 -59.20 -14.82
N ALA A 12 12.34 -58.55 -15.87
CA ALA A 12 12.66 -59.17 -17.16
C ALA A 12 14.00 -59.89 -17.06
N GLU A 13 14.00 -61.08 -16.47
CA GLU A 13 15.14 -62.01 -16.48
C GLU A 13 14.61 -63.41 -16.79
N ASP A 14 14.14 -63.62 -18.03
CA ASP A 14 13.96 -64.97 -18.62
C ASP A 14 13.71 -64.81 -20.12
N ALA A 15 14.80 -64.66 -20.87
CA ALA A 15 14.83 -64.87 -22.32
C ALA A 15 16.20 -65.44 -22.70
N VAL A 16 16.39 -66.72 -22.40
CA VAL A 16 17.48 -67.53 -22.95
C VAL A 16 17.17 -67.74 -24.44
N VAL A 17 17.86 -67.02 -25.31
CA VAL A 17 17.88 -67.32 -26.75
C VAL A 17 19.07 -68.26 -27.00
N PRO A 18 18.84 -69.53 -27.39
CA PRO A 18 19.93 -70.47 -27.61
C PRO A 18 20.50 -70.32 -29.01
N GLY A 19 21.83 -70.19 -29.12
CA GLY A 19 22.55 -70.47 -30.35
C GLY A 19 23.20 -69.27 -31.05
N TRP A 20 24.24 -68.70 -30.43
CA TRP A 20 25.39 -68.20 -31.19
C TRP A 20 26.64 -68.16 -30.30
N ILE A 21 27.62 -69.01 -30.59
CA ILE A 21 28.97 -68.94 -30.01
C ILE A 21 29.90 -68.50 -31.15
N PRO A 22 30.46 -67.29 -31.14
CA PRO A 22 31.51 -66.92 -32.08
C PRO A 22 32.84 -67.45 -31.56
N THR A 23 33.33 -68.55 -32.13
CA THR A 23 34.71 -69.01 -31.98
C THR A 23 35.60 -68.27 -32.98
N GLY A 24 36.34 -67.25 -32.51
CA GLY A 24 37.42 -66.60 -33.27
C GLY A 24 37.84 -65.28 -32.60
N PRO A 25 39.13 -64.89 -32.64
CA PRO A 25 39.57 -63.61 -32.09
C PRO A 25 39.15 -62.50 -33.07
N VAL A 26 38.00 -61.88 -32.83
CA VAL A 26 37.59 -60.67 -33.56
C VAL A 26 38.29 -59.48 -32.92
N GLY A 27 39.42 -59.08 -33.49
CA GLY A 27 40.09 -57.82 -33.14
C GLY A 27 39.21 -56.66 -33.57
N PHE A 28 38.54 -56.00 -32.63
CA PHE A 28 37.96 -54.68 -32.86
C PHE A 28 39.09 -53.66 -32.98
N PRO A 29 39.10 -52.77 -34.00
CA PRO A 29 40.02 -51.65 -34.00
C PRO A 29 39.70 -50.79 -32.77
N ALA A 30 40.67 -50.64 -31.87
CA ALA A 30 40.60 -49.68 -30.78
C ALA A 30 40.56 -48.28 -31.39
N HIS A 31 39.36 -47.77 -31.68
CA HIS A 31 39.18 -46.34 -31.85
C HIS A 31 39.52 -45.72 -30.50
N HIS A 32 40.70 -45.09 -30.44
CA HIS A 32 41.16 -44.32 -29.30
C HIS A 32 40.20 -43.13 -29.14
N LEU A 33 39.08 -43.34 -28.43
CA LEU A 33 38.27 -42.25 -27.92
C LEU A 33 39.15 -41.54 -26.90
N SER A 34 39.65 -40.36 -27.26
CA SER A 34 40.28 -39.48 -26.29
C SER A 34 39.34 -39.34 -25.09
N PRO A 35 39.82 -39.51 -23.85
CA PRO A 35 38.99 -39.34 -22.67
C PRO A 35 38.30 -37.97 -22.78
N PRO A 36 37.00 -37.88 -22.46
CA PRO A 36 36.26 -36.64 -22.62
C PRO A 36 37.00 -35.54 -21.86
N ASP A 37 37.22 -34.41 -22.52
CA ASP A 37 37.94 -33.27 -21.96
C ASP A 37 37.29 -32.87 -20.63
N GLU A 38 37.91 -33.29 -19.52
CA GLU A 38 37.39 -33.10 -18.17
C GLU A 38 37.19 -31.61 -17.88
N SER A 39 38.01 -30.75 -18.49
CA SER A 39 37.88 -29.30 -18.36
C SER A 39 36.58 -28.77 -19.00
N LYS A 40 36.12 -29.37 -20.11
CA LYS A 40 34.86 -29.04 -20.77
C LYS A 40 33.67 -29.55 -19.96
N LEU A 41 33.76 -30.75 -19.38
CA LEU A 41 32.72 -31.30 -18.51
C LEU A 41 32.55 -30.49 -17.21
N VAL A 42 33.65 -30.09 -16.59
CA VAL A 42 33.65 -29.22 -15.39
C VAL A 42 33.02 -27.86 -15.71
N ARG A 43 33.38 -27.23 -16.84
CA ARG A 43 32.80 -25.95 -17.28
C ARG A 43 31.29 -26.08 -17.54
N MET A 44 30.87 -27.14 -18.22
CA MET A 44 29.45 -27.39 -18.52
C MET A 44 28.64 -27.66 -17.24
N GLY A 45 29.21 -28.41 -16.29
CA GLY A 45 28.60 -28.63 -14.97
C GLY A 45 28.47 -27.33 -14.16
N ALA A 46 29.48 -26.46 -14.17
CA ALA A 46 29.43 -25.16 -13.51
C ALA A 46 28.38 -24.24 -14.16
N GLU A 47 28.27 -24.25 -15.48
CA GLU A 47 27.27 -23.45 -16.20
C GLU A 47 25.84 -23.93 -15.96
N MET A 48 25.61 -25.25 -15.90
CA MET A 48 24.31 -25.82 -15.53
C MET A 48 23.92 -25.47 -14.10
N LYS A 49 24.84 -25.58 -13.13
CA LYS A 49 24.60 -25.18 -11.73
C LYS A 49 24.24 -23.70 -11.63
N ARG A 50 24.95 -22.84 -12.38
CA ARG A 50 24.65 -21.40 -12.44
C ARG A 50 23.26 -21.15 -13.02
N LYS A 51 22.94 -21.67 -14.21
CA LYS A 51 21.62 -21.50 -14.85
C LYS A 51 20.48 -22.03 -13.98
N PHE A 52 20.70 -23.14 -13.29
CA PHE A 52 19.72 -23.70 -12.35
C PHE A 52 19.53 -22.76 -11.15
N SER A 53 20.62 -22.29 -10.52
CA SER A 53 20.58 -21.31 -9.44
C SER A 53 19.88 -20.01 -9.85
N ASP A 54 20.20 -19.47 -11.02
CA ASP A 54 19.60 -18.24 -11.56
C ASP A 54 18.10 -18.42 -11.80
N LYS A 55 17.68 -19.57 -12.34
CA LYS A 55 16.26 -19.88 -12.59
C LYS A 55 15.47 -20.09 -11.29
N VAL A 56 16.08 -20.73 -10.29
CA VAL A 56 15.47 -20.88 -8.95
C VAL A 56 15.37 -19.52 -8.26
N SER A 57 16.39 -18.68 -8.34
CA SER A 57 16.36 -17.31 -7.82
C SER A 57 15.28 -16.45 -8.52
N ALA A 58 15.22 -16.49 -9.84
CA ALA A 58 14.20 -15.77 -10.62
C ALA A 58 12.78 -16.24 -10.31
N SER A 59 12.54 -17.55 -10.22
CA SER A 59 11.21 -18.10 -9.89
C SER A 59 10.78 -17.81 -8.45
N THR A 60 11.71 -17.85 -7.49
CA THR A 60 11.43 -17.47 -6.09
C THR A 60 11.17 -15.97 -5.94
N LEU A 61 11.91 -15.12 -6.66
CA LEU A 61 11.65 -13.67 -6.71
C LEU A 61 10.29 -13.35 -7.34
N SER A 62 9.95 -14.00 -8.46
CA SER A 62 8.66 -13.84 -9.13
C SER A 62 7.49 -14.27 -8.23
N LEU A 63 7.59 -15.43 -7.56
CA LEU A 63 6.58 -15.89 -6.62
C LEU A 63 6.46 -14.95 -5.40
N ARG A 64 7.57 -14.41 -4.91
CA ARG A 64 7.57 -13.42 -3.82
C ARG A 64 6.88 -12.13 -4.26
N GLN A 65 7.15 -11.64 -5.46
CA GLN A 65 6.51 -10.43 -6.02
C GLN A 65 5.01 -10.62 -6.18
N SER A 66 4.57 -11.71 -6.80
CA SER A 66 3.14 -12.04 -6.95
C SER A 66 2.43 -12.12 -5.60
N ARG A 67 3.02 -12.79 -4.59
CA ARG A 67 2.45 -12.81 -3.24
C ARG A 67 2.38 -11.42 -2.59
N LEU A 68 3.38 -10.56 -2.83
CA LEU A 68 3.37 -9.19 -2.30
C LEU A 68 2.29 -8.34 -2.96
N GLU A 69 2.05 -8.53 -4.26
CA GLU A 69 0.95 -7.89 -5.01
C GLU A 69 -0.41 -8.36 -4.49
N GLU A 70 -0.63 -9.68 -4.37
CA GLU A 70 -1.84 -10.23 -3.78
C GLU A 70 -2.09 -9.70 -2.37
N MET A 71 -1.06 -9.66 -1.53
CA MET A 71 -1.14 -9.10 -0.17
C MET A 71 -1.42 -7.60 -0.18
N ARG A 72 -0.92 -6.86 -1.16
CA ARG A 72 -1.19 -5.42 -1.32
C ARG A 72 -2.63 -5.19 -1.74
N ASP A 73 -3.11 -5.96 -2.71
CA ASP A 73 -4.48 -5.87 -3.22
C ASP A 73 -5.48 -6.27 -2.14
N ALA A 74 -5.22 -7.35 -1.40
CA ALA A 74 -6.04 -7.75 -0.26
C ALA A 74 -6.14 -6.62 0.79
N LYS A 75 -5.03 -5.97 1.14
CA LYS A 75 -5.06 -4.84 2.09
C LYS A 75 -5.72 -3.59 1.52
N ALA A 76 -5.68 -3.39 0.19
CA ALA A 76 -6.43 -2.32 -0.47
C ALA A 76 -7.94 -2.59 -0.43
N VAL A 77 -8.36 -3.85 -0.53
CA VAL A 77 -9.76 -4.26 -0.31
C VAL A 77 -10.20 -3.91 1.12
N GLU A 78 -9.36 -4.15 2.14
CA GLU A 78 -9.72 -3.75 3.52
C GLU A 78 -9.87 -2.24 3.70
N PHE A 79 -9.08 -1.42 2.99
CA PHE A 79 -9.31 0.03 2.98
C PHE A 79 -10.70 0.40 2.45
N LEU A 80 -11.11 -0.20 1.33
CA LEU A 80 -12.43 0.04 0.74
C LEU A 80 -13.55 -0.45 1.65
N ARG A 81 -13.38 -1.62 2.27
CA ARG A 81 -14.31 -2.17 3.25
C ARG A 81 -14.44 -1.28 4.49
N GLY A 82 -13.33 -0.74 4.99
CA GLY A 82 -13.33 0.24 6.07
C GLY A 82 -14.16 1.48 5.73
N ASN A 83 -14.06 1.98 4.48
CA ASN A 83 -14.89 3.10 4.02
C ASN A 83 -16.38 2.74 3.98
N GLU A 84 -16.72 1.56 3.48
CA GLU A 84 -18.11 1.08 3.45
C GLU A 84 -18.70 0.96 4.87
N LEU A 85 -17.93 0.44 5.82
CA LEU A 85 -18.33 0.35 7.23
C LEU A 85 -18.49 1.73 7.87
N PHE A 86 -17.59 2.66 7.56
CA PHE A 86 -17.69 4.05 8.00
C PHE A 86 -18.97 4.72 7.48
N ASP A 87 -19.29 4.53 6.19
CA ASP A 87 -20.50 5.08 5.57
C ASP A 87 -21.79 4.49 6.17
N LYS A 88 -21.73 3.23 6.63
CA LYS A 88 -22.81 2.58 7.40
C LYS A 88 -22.90 3.05 8.85
N GLY A 89 -21.95 3.88 9.31
CA GLY A 89 -21.89 4.37 10.68
C GLY A 89 -21.32 3.36 11.68
N ASP A 90 -20.70 2.27 11.23
CA ASP A 90 -19.96 1.36 12.11
C ASP A 90 -18.49 1.77 12.18
N GLN A 91 -18.21 2.81 12.97
CA GLN A 91 -16.88 3.41 13.02
C GLN A 91 -15.85 2.50 13.70
N LEU A 92 -16.27 1.63 14.62
CA LEU A 92 -15.37 0.71 15.31
C LEU A 92 -14.88 -0.39 14.37
N SER A 93 -15.78 -1.00 13.58
CA SER A 93 -15.38 -1.98 12.57
C SER A 93 -14.56 -1.32 11.46
N ALA A 94 -14.90 -0.09 11.05
CA ALA A 94 -14.10 0.66 10.09
C ALA A 94 -12.65 0.87 10.58
N LEU A 95 -12.46 1.24 11.84
CA LEU A 95 -11.13 1.38 12.45
C LEU A 95 -10.35 0.07 12.43
N ALA A 96 -11.00 -1.07 12.68
CA ALA A 96 -10.35 -2.38 12.63
C ALA A 96 -9.81 -2.70 11.21
N GLU A 97 -10.59 -2.43 10.17
CA GLU A 97 -10.14 -2.64 8.79
C GLU A 97 -9.01 -1.66 8.39
N TYR A 98 -9.09 -0.42 8.87
CA TYR A 98 -8.03 0.56 8.66
C TYR A 98 -6.69 0.17 9.32
N GLU A 99 -6.69 -0.49 10.48
CA GLU A 99 -5.47 -1.02 11.11
C GLU A 99 -4.79 -2.12 10.26
N ILE A 100 -5.55 -2.81 9.42
CA ILE A 100 -4.99 -3.78 8.47
C ILE A 100 -4.45 -3.04 7.24
N ALA A 101 -5.24 -2.11 6.68
CA ALA A 101 -4.91 -1.35 5.47
C ALA A 101 -3.66 -0.46 5.61
N ILE A 102 -3.39 0.08 6.81
CA ILE A 102 -2.24 0.97 7.07
C ILE A 102 -0.88 0.32 6.81
N ARG A 103 -0.85 -1.02 6.69
CA ARG A 103 0.35 -1.79 6.37
C ARG A 103 0.77 -1.65 4.91
N VAL A 104 -0.04 -1.03 4.05
CA VAL A 104 0.32 -0.66 2.67
C VAL A 104 0.82 0.78 2.66
N PRO A 105 2.13 1.02 2.45
CA PRO A 105 2.73 2.36 2.54
C PRO A 105 2.03 3.42 1.69
N GLU A 106 1.61 3.06 0.48
CA GLU A 106 0.96 3.96 -0.47
C GLU A 106 -0.44 4.40 -0.01
N LEU A 107 -1.10 3.61 0.84
CA LEU A 107 -2.43 3.90 1.36
C LEU A 107 -2.39 4.68 2.68
N ARG A 108 -1.24 4.73 3.36
CA ARG A 108 -1.14 5.28 4.72
C ARG A 108 -1.76 6.68 4.89
N PRO A 109 -1.50 7.67 4.02
CA PRO A 109 -2.13 8.98 4.16
C PRO A 109 -3.66 8.92 4.12
N TYR A 110 -4.22 8.15 3.20
CA TYR A 110 -5.67 7.99 3.03
C TYR A 110 -6.27 7.26 4.23
N VAL A 111 -5.60 6.21 4.71
CA VAL A 111 -6.00 5.46 5.89
C VAL A 111 -5.97 6.35 7.13
N GLN A 112 -4.92 7.15 7.35
CA GLN A 112 -4.83 8.07 8.48
C GLN A 112 -5.93 9.14 8.44
N LEU A 113 -6.20 9.71 7.27
CA LEU A 113 -7.31 10.65 7.09
C LEU A 113 -8.65 10.02 7.50
N ASN A 114 -8.93 8.80 7.06
CA ASN A 114 -10.21 8.14 7.33
C ASN A 114 -10.31 7.61 8.77
N ARG A 115 -9.21 7.15 9.36
CA ARG A 115 -9.15 6.86 10.81
C ARG A 115 -9.44 8.10 11.64
N GLY A 116 -8.90 9.25 11.25
CA GLY A 116 -9.20 10.51 11.90
C GLY A 116 -10.70 10.84 11.85
N ASN A 117 -11.33 10.64 10.70
CA ASN A 117 -12.78 10.83 10.54
C ASN A 117 -13.59 9.87 11.43
N ALA A 118 -13.20 8.60 11.50
CA ALA A 118 -13.81 7.60 12.37
C ALA A 118 -13.69 7.98 13.85
N PHE A 119 -12.51 8.39 14.31
CA PHE A 119 -12.34 8.87 15.68
C PHE A 119 -13.17 10.13 15.98
N LYS A 120 -13.24 11.07 15.02
CA LYS A 120 -14.07 12.27 15.17
C LYS A 120 -15.55 11.91 15.33
N ALA A 121 -16.05 10.99 14.51
CA ALA A 121 -17.43 10.50 14.60
C ALA A 121 -17.71 9.76 15.91
N LEU A 122 -16.70 9.13 16.51
CA LEU A 122 -16.76 8.52 17.85
C LEU A 122 -16.58 9.52 19.00
N LEU A 123 -16.57 10.84 18.74
CA LEU A 123 -16.32 11.89 19.74
C LEU A 123 -14.97 11.75 20.45
N ARG A 124 -13.95 11.27 19.72
CA ARG A 124 -12.56 11.11 20.18
C ARG A 124 -11.64 12.09 19.45
N PRO A 125 -11.73 13.41 19.74
CA PRO A 125 -11.06 14.45 18.96
C PRO A 125 -9.53 14.43 19.09
N ALA A 126 -8.97 13.97 20.21
CA ALA A 126 -7.53 13.90 20.40
C ALA A 126 -6.89 12.87 19.46
N GLU A 127 -7.48 11.68 19.36
CA GLU A 127 -7.06 10.63 18.44
C GLU A 127 -7.30 11.04 16.98
N ALA A 128 -8.41 11.73 16.71
CA ALA A 128 -8.66 12.29 15.38
C ALA A 128 -7.56 13.27 14.95
N ALA A 129 -7.20 14.22 15.84
CA ALA A 129 -6.14 15.17 15.58
C ALA A 129 -4.78 14.49 15.35
N ALA A 130 -4.45 13.45 16.12
CA ALA A 130 -3.23 12.68 15.94
C ALA A 130 -3.19 11.99 14.56
N CYS A 131 -4.29 11.37 14.14
CA CYS A 131 -4.41 10.76 12.81
C CYS A 131 -4.26 11.78 11.68
N TYR A 132 -4.91 12.95 11.79
CA TYR A 132 -4.74 14.00 10.79
C TYR A 132 -3.32 14.53 10.74
N GLN A 133 -2.65 14.69 11.88
CA GLN A 133 -1.25 15.11 11.92
C GLN A 133 -0.33 14.07 11.25
N LEU A 134 -0.50 12.78 11.54
CA LEU A 134 0.24 11.71 10.89
C LEU A 134 0.01 11.70 9.37
N CYS A 135 -1.22 11.96 8.91
CA CYS A 135 -1.51 12.12 7.50
C CYS A 135 -0.69 13.27 6.89
N LEU A 136 -0.56 14.42 7.56
CA LEU A 136 0.22 15.56 7.06
C LEU A 136 1.71 15.26 7.00
N ASP A 137 2.23 14.57 8.02
CA ASP A 137 3.64 14.24 8.15
C ASP A 137 4.08 13.19 7.10
N GLU A 138 3.25 12.17 6.86
CA GLU A 138 3.52 11.10 5.89
C GLU A 138 3.18 11.50 4.43
N ASN A 139 2.43 12.59 4.23
CA ASN A 139 1.99 13.03 2.90
C ASN A 139 2.43 14.47 2.55
N PRO A 140 3.71 14.71 2.26
CA PRO A 140 4.16 16.00 1.78
C PRO A 140 3.46 16.38 0.46
N PRO A 141 3.00 17.63 0.28
CA PRO A 141 2.10 18.05 -0.80
C PRO A 141 2.80 18.25 -2.16
N ARG A 142 3.48 17.21 -2.69
CA ARG A 142 4.34 17.30 -3.89
C ARG A 142 3.56 17.11 -5.19
N THR A 143 2.62 16.15 -5.22
CA THR A 143 1.78 15.90 -6.40
C THR A 143 0.37 16.50 -6.23
N PRO A 144 -0.41 16.67 -7.31
CA PRO A 144 -1.81 17.12 -7.21
C PRO A 144 -2.64 16.25 -6.26
N GLN A 145 -2.50 14.93 -6.31
CA GLN A 145 -3.21 13.99 -5.45
C GLN A 145 -2.81 14.16 -3.98
N GLN A 146 -1.51 14.31 -3.71
CA GLN A 146 -1.02 14.54 -2.35
C GLN A 146 -1.51 15.88 -1.80
N ARG A 147 -1.53 16.95 -2.62
CA ARG A 147 -2.10 18.25 -2.24
C ARG A 147 -3.57 18.14 -1.84
N LEU A 148 -4.36 17.35 -2.56
CA LEU A 148 -5.77 17.13 -2.22
C LEU A 148 -5.90 16.48 -0.83
N VAL A 149 -5.23 15.35 -0.60
CA VAL A 149 -5.29 14.65 0.69
C VAL A 149 -4.75 15.52 1.83
N HIS A 150 -3.63 16.21 1.62
CA HIS A 150 -3.03 17.12 2.60
C HIS A 150 -3.99 18.28 2.94
N SER A 151 -4.66 18.86 1.94
CA SER A 151 -5.66 19.91 2.16
C SER A 151 -6.86 19.43 2.99
N LEU A 152 -7.30 18.18 2.77
CA LEU A 152 -8.39 17.57 3.55
C LEU A 152 -7.97 17.31 5.00
N ALA A 153 -6.74 16.83 5.23
CA ALA A 153 -6.23 16.64 6.58
C ALA A 153 -6.11 17.97 7.35
N LEU A 154 -5.62 19.03 6.70
CA LEU A 154 -5.58 20.39 7.28
C LEU A 154 -6.98 20.90 7.63
N LEU A 155 -7.95 20.72 6.71
CA LEU A 155 -9.34 21.08 6.93
C LEU A 155 -9.90 20.37 8.17
N ASN A 156 -9.75 19.05 8.26
CA ASN A 156 -10.33 18.29 9.34
C ASN A 156 -9.65 18.55 10.69
N LEU A 157 -8.32 18.72 10.70
CA LEU A 157 -7.59 19.17 11.89
C LEU A 157 -8.05 20.57 12.32
N GLY A 158 -8.30 21.47 11.36
CA GLY A 158 -8.86 22.80 11.61
C GLY A 158 -10.21 22.73 12.33
N THR A 159 -11.08 21.81 11.92
CA THR A 159 -12.36 21.57 12.61
C THR A 159 -12.17 21.04 14.03
N VAL A 160 -11.21 20.14 14.26
CA VAL A 160 -10.90 19.72 15.63
C VAL A 160 -10.42 20.89 16.50
N ARG A 161 -9.58 21.78 15.95
CA ARG A 161 -9.14 23.00 16.69
C ARG A 161 -10.26 23.98 16.93
N GLU A 162 -11.21 24.08 16.01
CA GLU A 162 -12.43 24.87 16.18
C GLU A 162 -13.28 24.31 17.33
N ASP A 163 -13.49 22.99 17.37
CA ASP A 163 -14.25 22.31 18.41
C ASP A 163 -13.59 22.48 19.79
N GLU A 164 -12.25 22.55 19.85
CA GLU A 164 -11.47 22.90 21.05
C GLU A 164 -11.52 24.39 21.43
N GLY A 165 -12.18 25.25 20.64
CA GLY A 165 -12.24 26.70 20.85
C GLY A 165 -10.97 27.47 20.43
N LYS A 166 -9.99 26.81 19.80
CA LYS A 166 -8.73 27.41 19.34
C LYS A 166 -8.90 28.07 17.98
N LEU A 167 -9.74 29.09 17.91
CA LEU A 167 -10.20 29.70 16.63
C LEU A 167 -9.07 30.23 15.74
N GLN A 168 -8.03 30.83 16.32
CA GLN A 168 -6.88 31.33 15.55
C GLN A 168 -6.12 30.20 14.85
N GLN A 169 -5.91 29.07 15.54
CA GLN A 169 -5.26 27.90 14.96
C GLN A 169 -6.13 27.27 13.87
N ALA A 170 -7.45 27.17 14.10
CA ALA A 170 -8.39 26.71 13.10
C ALA A 170 -8.35 27.57 11.82
N MET A 171 -8.33 28.90 11.93
CA MET A 171 -8.21 29.80 10.79
C MET A 171 -6.90 29.59 10.01
N GLN A 172 -5.77 29.44 10.69
CA GLN A 172 -4.49 29.16 10.03
C GLN A 172 -4.55 27.86 9.22
N LEU A 173 -5.13 26.80 9.80
CA LEU A 173 -5.30 25.51 9.13
C LEU A 173 -6.23 25.59 7.92
N TYR A 174 -7.37 26.29 8.04
CA TYR A 174 -8.28 26.50 6.90
C TYR A 174 -7.65 27.31 5.78
N ASN A 175 -6.84 28.33 6.10
CA ASN A 175 -6.08 29.09 5.11
C ASN A 175 -5.03 28.22 4.41
N ALA A 176 -4.29 27.40 5.15
CA ALA A 176 -3.32 26.47 4.58
C ALA A 176 -3.99 25.43 3.67
N ALA A 177 -5.17 24.92 4.05
CA ALA A 177 -5.95 24.01 3.22
C ALA A 177 -6.35 24.66 1.88
N LEU A 178 -6.83 25.92 1.91
CA LEU A 178 -7.20 26.68 0.72
C LEU A 178 -6.02 27.06 -0.17
N ALA A 179 -4.83 27.28 0.41
CA ALA A 179 -3.62 27.51 -0.37
C ALA A 179 -3.25 26.30 -1.24
N LEU A 180 -3.49 25.09 -0.74
CA LEU A 180 -3.24 23.83 -1.47
C LEU A 180 -4.39 23.46 -2.42
N ASN A 181 -5.63 23.73 -2.02
CA ASN A 181 -6.83 23.48 -2.81
C ASN A 181 -7.80 24.67 -2.73
N PRO A 182 -7.64 25.67 -3.60
CA PRO A 182 -8.48 26.86 -3.61
C PRO A 182 -9.96 26.59 -3.89
N ARG A 183 -10.28 25.42 -4.47
CA ARG A 183 -11.64 25.00 -4.82
C ARG A 183 -12.32 24.19 -3.72
N CYS A 184 -11.70 24.04 -2.54
CA CYS A 184 -12.30 23.34 -1.41
C CYS A 184 -13.44 24.18 -0.78
N HIS A 185 -14.67 23.96 -1.24
CA HIS A 185 -15.85 24.69 -0.74
C HIS A 185 -16.06 24.55 0.77
N LEU A 186 -15.75 23.38 1.35
CA LEU A 186 -15.84 23.14 2.78
C LEU A 186 -14.88 24.03 3.57
N ALA A 187 -13.63 24.17 3.11
CA ALA A 187 -12.65 25.03 3.76
C ALA A 187 -13.05 26.52 3.67
N THR A 188 -13.58 26.96 2.52
CA THR A 188 -14.10 28.33 2.36
C THR A 188 -15.26 28.60 3.31
N LYS A 189 -16.22 27.66 3.42
CA LYS A 189 -17.35 27.74 4.35
C LYS A 189 -16.87 27.84 5.80
N ASN A 190 -16.01 26.92 6.21
CA ASN A 190 -15.53 26.89 7.60
C ASN A 190 -14.72 28.15 7.95
N ARG A 191 -13.91 28.67 7.02
CA ARG A 191 -13.21 29.95 7.21
C ARG A 191 -14.19 31.12 7.36
N GLY A 192 -15.24 31.19 6.54
CA GLY A 192 -16.30 32.20 6.69
C GLY A 192 -16.94 32.15 8.08
N HIS A 193 -17.23 30.95 8.58
CA HIS A 193 -17.75 30.73 9.92
C HIS A 193 -16.80 31.23 11.02
N MET A 194 -15.49 31.05 10.83
CA MET A 194 -14.47 31.56 11.76
C MET A 194 -14.39 33.08 11.81
N HIS A 195 -14.53 33.76 10.67
CA HIS A 195 -14.55 35.23 10.66
C HIS A 195 -15.73 35.79 11.47
N ILE A 196 -16.90 35.16 11.37
CA ILE A 196 -18.09 35.54 12.14
C ILE A 196 -17.84 35.34 13.64
N ARG A 197 -17.41 34.14 14.06
CA ARG A 197 -17.13 33.83 15.48
C ARG A 197 -16.05 34.74 16.07
N ASN A 198 -14.99 35.04 15.33
CA ASN A 198 -13.93 35.94 15.79
C ASN A 198 -14.44 37.39 15.91
N ALA A 199 -15.27 37.87 14.98
CA ALA A 199 -15.89 39.19 15.07
C ALA A 199 -16.83 39.31 16.29
N GLU A 200 -17.61 38.27 16.58
CA GLU A 200 -18.46 38.20 17.77
C GLU A 200 -17.65 38.23 19.06
N GLN A 201 -16.55 37.47 19.14
CA GLN A 201 -15.65 37.49 20.30
C GLN A 201 -15.00 38.85 20.52
N LEU A 202 -14.53 39.51 19.44
CA LEU A 202 -13.97 40.86 19.53
C LEU A 202 -15.01 41.87 20.02
N LYS A 203 -16.24 41.79 19.50
CA LYS A 203 -17.36 42.62 19.95
C LYS A 203 -17.68 42.36 21.43
N ALA A 204 -17.75 41.10 21.86
CA ALA A 204 -18.00 40.71 23.25
C ALA A 204 -16.88 41.15 24.19
N ALA A 205 -15.63 41.13 23.73
CA ALA A 205 -14.47 41.61 24.48
C ALA A 205 -14.36 43.15 24.54
N GLY A 206 -15.32 43.89 23.98
CA GLY A 206 -15.27 45.36 23.90
C GLY A 206 -14.15 45.89 23.00
N VAL A 207 -13.50 45.01 22.22
CA VAL A 207 -12.45 45.37 21.28
C VAL A 207 -13.13 45.84 20.00
N SER A 208 -13.48 47.13 19.98
CA SER A 208 -13.87 47.82 18.75
C SER A 208 -12.63 48.01 17.87
N LYS A 209 -12.19 46.95 17.19
CA LYS A 209 -11.27 47.11 16.06
C LYS A 209 -12.11 47.54 14.87
N SER A 210 -11.91 48.77 14.41
CA SER A 210 -12.29 49.19 13.06
C SER A 210 -11.57 48.26 12.08
N VAL A 211 -12.25 47.21 11.63
CA VAL A 211 -11.75 46.38 10.53
C VAL A 211 -11.88 47.23 9.27
N PRO A 212 -10.79 47.66 8.60
CA PRO A 212 -10.93 48.29 7.30
C PRO A 212 -11.57 47.28 6.35
N PRO A 213 -12.51 47.72 5.49
CA PRO A 213 -13.24 46.82 4.61
C PRO A 213 -12.28 46.25 3.56
N GLN A 214 -11.77 45.04 3.77
CA GLN A 214 -11.08 44.27 2.72
C GLN A 214 -12.03 43.22 2.13
N HIS A 215 -13.24 43.66 1.78
CA HIS A 215 -14.15 42.91 0.91
C HIS A 215 -14.14 43.45 -0.53
N GLU A 216 -13.05 44.07 -0.95
CA GLU A 216 -12.71 44.35 -2.35
C GLU A 216 -11.32 43.78 -2.63
N MET A 217 -11.26 42.52 -3.08
CA MET A 217 -10.24 41.94 -3.97
C MET A 217 -10.45 40.42 -4.03
N ALA A 218 -11.56 39.99 -4.64
CA ALA A 218 -11.67 38.67 -5.27
C ALA A 218 -12.94 38.58 -6.16
N PHE A 219 -13.25 39.65 -6.90
CA PHE A 219 -13.97 39.52 -8.17
C PHE A 219 -13.00 39.99 -9.26
N ASN A 220 -12.73 39.11 -10.22
CA ASN A 220 -11.91 39.28 -11.42
C ASN A 220 -10.38 39.36 -11.24
N MET A 221 -9.68 38.25 -11.50
CA MET A 221 -8.98 37.95 -12.77
C MET A 221 -8.56 36.48 -12.79
#